data_AF-A0A5B8U9F7-F1
#
_entry.id   AF-A0A5B8U9F7-F1
#
_cell.length_a   1.000
_cell.length_b   1.000
_cell.length_c   1.000
_cell.angle_alpha   90.00
_cell.angle_beta   90.00
_cell.angle_gamma   90.00
#
_symmetry.space_group_name_H-M   'P 1'
#
loop_
_entity.id
_entity.type
_entity.pdbx_description
1 polymer ?
#
loop_
_entity_poly.entity_id
_entity_poly.type
_entity_poly.pdbx_seq_one_letter_code
_entity_poly.pdbx_strand_id
1 'polypeptide(L)'
;MTDLFTVLAEGDEPLALTRGLWARRLVMTLLLVVAVLALADVFGQRASRSAAQGSAASIAVQAPRVLRGGLLFQGRLVLHATRAVAHPRLVLDRGWFEGIQLSSISPDPASEAPRGDRVVLSYPALAAGAQMTIWFQGQVDPTSTGRRPWAPSSTTPSARWPGSTATSR
;
A
#
# COMPACT_ATOMS: atom_id res chain seq x y z
N MET A 1 -2.37 75.80 -0.82
CA MET A 1 -2.38 74.71 -1.83
C MET A 1 -1.56 73.49 -1.36
N THR A 2 -1.33 73.36 -0.04
CA THR A 2 -0.52 72.31 0.61
C THR A 2 -1.35 71.36 1.47
N ASP A 3 -2.58 71.73 1.83
CA ASP A 3 -3.44 70.93 2.71
C ASP A 3 -4.08 69.70 2.03
N LEU A 4 -4.17 69.68 0.70
CA LEU A 4 -4.75 68.55 -0.04
C LEU A 4 -3.86 67.30 -0.01
N PHE A 5 -2.54 67.48 0.10
CA PHE A 5 -1.58 66.37 0.17
C PHE A 5 -1.46 65.79 1.58
N THR A 6 -1.76 66.56 2.62
CA THR A 6 -1.78 66.11 4.02
C THR A 6 -2.97 65.17 4.27
N VAL A 7 -4.15 65.51 3.73
CA VAL A 7 -5.38 64.72 3.90
C VAL A 7 -5.34 63.37 3.17
N LEU A 8 -4.60 63.27 2.05
CA LEU A 8 -4.37 61.99 1.36
C LEU A 8 -3.32 61.12 2.07
N ALA A 9 -2.42 61.71 2.85
CA ALA A 9 -1.46 60.98 3.68
C ALA A 9 -2.07 60.48 5.00
N GLU A 10 -3.15 61.10 5.47
CA GLU A 10 -3.86 60.77 6.72
C GLU A 10 -4.93 59.68 6.58
N GLY A 11 -5.35 59.32 5.37
CA GLY A 11 -6.38 58.30 5.16
C GLY A 11 -5.79 56.90 5.00
N ASP A 12 -5.82 56.06 6.04
CA ASP A 12 -5.70 54.57 6.07
C ASP A 12 -4.59 53.85 5.24
N GLU A 13 -3.80 54.55 4.42
CA GLU A 13 -2.69 54.07 3.59
C GLU A 13 -1.64 53.26 4.37
N PRO A 14 -1.18 53.64 5.59
CA PRO A 14 -0.20 52.85 6.32
C PRO A 14 -0.76 51.49 6.76
N LEU A 15 -2.08 51.40 7.03
CA LEU A 15 -2.71 50.15 7.45
C LEU A 15 -2.88 49.18 6.27
N ALA A 16 -3.24 49.69 5.09
CA ALA A 16 -3.41 48.87 3.89
C ALA A 16 -2.08 48.25 3.41
N LEU A 17 -1.01 49.04 3.37
CA LEU A 17 0.34 48.58 3.00
C LEU A 17 0.88 47.57 4.02
N THR A 18 0.72 47.86 5.31
CA THR A 18 1.15 46.96 6.40
C THR A 18 0.38 45.64 6.35
N ARG A 19 -0.93 45.67 6.13
CA ARG A 19 -1.78 44.49 6.01
C ARG A 19 -1.41 43.66 4.78
N GLY A 20 -1.08 44.29 3.65
CA GLY A 20 -0.58 43.61 2.45
C GLY A 20 0.76 42.89 2.67
N LEU A 21 1.70 43.54 3.36
CA LEU A 21 2.98 42.94 3.73
C LEU A 21 2.82 41.76 4.68
N TRP A 22 1.94 41.87 5.67
CA TRP A 22 1.62 40.78 6.60
C TRP A 22 0.91 39.62 5.91
N ALA A 23 -0.05 39.90 5.00
CA ALA A 23 -0.69 38.87 4.20
C ALA A 23 0.33 38.12 3.32
N ARG A 24 1.23 38.86 2.64
CA ARG A 24 2.31 38.25 1.84
C ARG A 24 3.21 37.37 2.70
N ARG A 25 3.64 37.86 3.87
CA ARG A 25 4.45 37.08 4.81
C ARG A 25 3.73 35.82 5.27
N LEU A 26 2.46 35.93 5.64
CA LEU A 26 1.65 34.79 6.08
C LEU A 26 1.52 33.73 4.99
N VAL A 27 1.23 34.14 3.75
CA VAL A 27 1.16 33.22 2.60
C VAL A 27 2.51 32.56 2.32
N MET A 28 3.60 33.33 2.31
CA MET A 28 4.95 32.79 2.07
C MET A 28 5.40 31.86 3.19
N THR A 29 5.10 32.19 4.45
CA THR A 29 5.36 31.33 5.60
C THR A 29 4.55 30.05 5.52
N LEU A 30 3.27 30.10 5.14
CA LEU A 30 2.44 28.91 4.96
C LEU A 30 3.01 28.00 3.86
N LEU A 31 3.42 28.59 2.73
CA LEU A 31 3.99 27.85 1.60
C LEU A 31 5.33 27.22 1.98
N LEU A 32 6.18 27.96 2.72
CA LEU A 32 7.42 27.44 3.28
C LEU A 32 7.15 26.28 4.24
N VAL A 33 6.15 26.38 5.12
CA VAL A 33 5.76 25.28 6.02
C VAL A 33 5.33 24.04 5.23
N VAL A 34 4.51 24.19 4.20
CA VAL A 34 4.10 23.07 3.33
C VAL A 34 5.32 22.43 2.65
N ALA A 35 6.26 23.24 2.15
CA ALA A 35 7.49 22.75 1.55
C ALA A 35 8.37 21.99 2.56
N VAL A 36 8.54 22.52 3.77
CA VAL A 36 9.30 21.86 4.85
C VAL A 36 8.64 20.53 5.25
N LEU A 37 7.31 20.48 5.36
CA LEU A 37 6.59 19.24 5.64
C LEU A 37 6.74 18.21 4.51
N ALA A 38 6.78 18.66 3.25
CA ALA A 38 7.04 17.80 2.11
C ALA A 38 8.46 17.25 2.11
N LEU A 39 9.47 18.08 2.39
CA LEU A 39 10.86 17.65 2.56
C LEU A 39 11.03 16.68 3.74
N ALA A 40 10.25 16.85 4.80
CA ALA A 40 10.22 15.95 5.95
C ALA A 40 9.45 14.64 5.69
N ASP A 41 9.07 14.34 4.44
CA ASP A 41 8.36 13.14 4.01
C ASP A 41 7.02 12.92 4.77
N VAL A 42 6.40 14.01 5.25
CA VAL A 42 5.10 13.94 5.95
C VAL A 42 4.00 13.48 5.00
N PHE A 43 4.13 13.79 3.71
CA PHE A 43 3.21 13.37 2.65
C PHE A 43 3.64 12.08 1.92
N GLY A 44 4.74 11.46 2.36
CA GLY A 44 5.31 10.26 1.76
C GLY A 44 4.48 9.00 1.94
N GLN A 45 4.61 8.06 1.00
CA GLN A 45 4.00 6.73 1.11
C GLN A 45 4.91 5.79 1.90
N ARG A 46 4.66 5.61 3.19
CA ARG A 46 5.40 4.64 4.00
C ARG A 46 4.93 3.22 3.72
N ALA A 47 5.89 2.32 3.43
CA ALA A 47 5.63 0.89 3.36
C ALA A 47 5.19 0.38 4.74
N SER A 48 4.06 -0.30 4.80
CA SER A 48 3.60 -1.01 5.99
C SER A 48 4.03 -2.47 5.91
N ARG A 49 4.52 -3.00 7.02
CA ARG A 49 4.81 -4.42 7.19
C ARG A 49 3.70 -5.07 8.00
N SER A 50 3.04 -6.08 7.44
CA SER A 50 2.10 -6.95 8.15
C SER A 50 2.66 -8.37 8.14
N ALA A 51 2.56 -9.09 9.25
CA ALA A 51 3.07 -10.46 9.34
C ALA A 51 2.06 -11.39 10.01
N ALA A 52 2.05 -12.65 9.57
CA ALA A 52 1.30 -13.72 10.19
C ALA A 52 2.19 -14.95 10.35
N GLN A 53 1.93 -15.75 11.38
CA GLN A 53 2.70 -16.93 11.73
C GLN A 53 1.80 -18.15 11.72
N GLY A 54 2.25 -19.22 11.05
CA GLY A 54 1.62 -20.53 11.05
C GLY A 54 2.53 -21.60 11.63
N SER A 55 2.04 -22.83 11.69
CA SER A 55 2.75 -23.94 12.33
C SER A 55 3.98 -24.45 11.55
N ALA A 56 4.01 -24.26 10.23
CA ALA A 56 5.13 -24.70 9.38
C ALA A 56 5.82 -23.55 8.61
N ALA A 57 5.24 -22.35 8.63
CA ALA A 57 5.81 -21.19 7.94
C ALA A 57 5.30 -19.88 8.57
N SER A 58 6.09 -18.81 8.42
CA SER A 58 5.67 -17.44 8.66
C SER A 58 5.64 -16.65 7.36
N ILE A 59 4.77 -15.66 7.30
CA ILE A 59 4.61 -14.79 6.13
C ILE A 59 4.67 -13.32 6.57
N ALA A 60 5.41 -12.52 5.83
CA ALA A 60 5.45 -11.07 6.00
C ALA A 60 5.15 -10.38 4.67
N VAL A 61 4.16 -9.51 4.68
CA VAL A 61 3.78 -8.66 3.56
C VAL A 61 4.36 -7.28 3.80
N GLN A 62 4.96 -6.69 2.77
CA GLN A 62 5.40 -5.30 2.77
C GLN A 62 4.84 -4.60 1.54
N ALA A 63 3.96 -3.63 1.77
CA ALA A 63 3.31 -2.84 0.74
C ALA A 63 2.93 -1.45 1.30
N PRO A 64 2.77 -0.41 0.45
CA PRO A 64 2.41 0.94 0.90
C PRO A 64 1.09 0.96 1.68
N ARG A 65 1.05 1.69 2.81
CA ARG A 65 -0.15 1.74 3.68
C ARG A 65 -1.35 2.44 3.02
N VAL A 66 -1.08 3.37 2.13
CA VAL A 66 -2.11 4.18 1.48
C VAL A 66 -1.72 4.23 0.02
N LEU A 67 -2.58 3.66 -0.81
CA LEU A 67 -2.43 3.62 -2.25
C LEU A 67 -3.31 4.73 -2.82
N ARG A 68 -2.69 5.66 -3.56
CA ARG A 68 -3.43 6.70 -4.30
C ARG A 68 -3.84 6.13 -5.66
N GLY A 69 -5.06 6.42 -6.10
CA GLY A 69 -5.53 6.03 -7.44
C GLY A 69 -4.55 6.49 -8.51
N GLY A 70 -4.33 5.64 -9.52
CA GLY A 70 -3.42 5.89 -10.64
C GLY A 70 -1.93 5.67 -10.36
N LEU A 71 -1.55 5.21 -9.18
CA LEU A 71 -0.14 4.98 -8.83
C LEU A 71 0.29 3.53 -9.12
N LEU A 72 1.45 3.38 -9.75
CA LEU A 72 2.18 2.12 -9.85
C LEU A 72 2.92 1.86 -8.53
N PHE A 73 2.80 0.66 -7.98
CA PHE A 73 3.52 0.27 -6.78
C PHE A 73 4.07 -1.15 -6.88
N GLN A 74 5.11 -1.41 -6.11
CA GLN A 74 5.68 -2.75 -5.91
C GLN A 74 5.48 -3.15 -4.45
N GLY A 75 4.96 -4.35 -4.25
CA GLY A 75 4.92 -5.01 -2.95
C GLY A 75 5.79 -6.25 -2.92
N ARG A 76 6.09 -6.73 -1.71
CA ARG A 76 6.77 -8.00 -1.50
C ARG A 76 6.10 -8.83 -0.41
N LEU A 77 5.98 -10.13 -0.65
CA LEU A 77 5.66 -11.13 0.36
C LEU A 77 6.89 -11.97 0.63
N VAL A 78 7.22 -12.16 1.89
CA VAL A 78 8.35 -12.97 2.33
C VAL A 78 7.79 -14.14 3.10
N LEU A 79 7.96 -15.34 2.57
CA LEU A 79 7.65 -16.60 3.25
C LEU A 79 8.93 -17.18 3.85
N HIS A 80 8.89 -17.53 5.13
CA HIS A 80 9.95 -18.27 5.81
C HIS A 80 9.39 -19.60 6.32
N ALA A 81 9.91 -20.71 5.80
CA ALA A 81 9.52 -22.05 6.22
C ALA A 81 10.24 -22.44 7.52
N THR A 82 9.49 -22.69 8.59
CA THR A 82 10.07 -23.24 9.84
C THR A 82 10.19 -24.76 9.76
N ARG A 83 9.38 -25.40 8.91
CA ARG A 83 9.44 -26.84 8.58
C ARG A 83 9.32 -27.02 7.07
N ALA A 84 9.71 -28.18 6.55
CA ALA A 84 9.55 -28.45 5.13
C ALA A 84 8.06 -28.40 4.73
N VAL A 85 7.74 -27.64 3.68
CA VAL A 85 6.39 -27.46 3.15
C VAL A 85 6.38 -28.00 1.72
N ALA A 86 5.77 -29.16 1.51
CA ALA A 86 5.74 -29.79 0.19
C ALA A 86 4.94 -29.01 -0.86
N HIS A 87 3.84 -28.36 -0.44
CA HIS A 87 2.95 -27.60 -1.34
C HIS A 87 2.56 -26.27 -0.68
N PRO A 88 3.44 -25.26 -0.71
CA PRO A 88 3.12 -23.93 -0.19
C PRO A 88 1.96 -23.33 -0.98
N ARG A 89 0.90 -22.93 -0.27
CA ARG A 89 -0.28 -22.27 -0.85
C ARG A 89 -0.49 -20.93 -0.18
N LEU A 90 -0.48 -19.87 -0.97
CA LEU A 90 -0.79 -18.52 -0.55
C LEU A 90 -2.26 -18.24 -0.88
N VAL A 91 -3.07 -18.02 0.16
CA VAL A 91 -4.49 -17.70 0.02
C VAL A 91 -4.67 -16.20 0.22
N LEU A 92 -5.08 -15.53 -0.85
CA LEU A 92 -5.34 -14.10 -0.89
C LEU A 92 -6.85 -13.90 -0.77
N ASP A 93 -7.26 -13.13 0.25
CA ASP A 93 -8.67 -12.82 0.47
C ASP A 93 -9.23 -11.91 -0.64
N ARG A 94 -10.55 -11.91 -0.80
CA ARG A 94 -11.29 -11.20 -1.85
C ARG A 94 -10.85 -9.75 -2.10
N GLY A 95 -10.57 -9.00 -1.02
CA GLY A 95 -10.20 -7.60 -1.09
C GLY A 95 -8.75 -7.33 -1.50
N TRP A 96 -7.94 -8.37 -1.73
CA TRP A 96 -6.51 -8.23 -1.97
C TRP A 96 -6.18 -7.56 -3.31
N PHE A 97 -6.90 -7.94 -4.37
CA PHE A 97 -6.73 -7.38 -5.72
C PHE A 97 -7.83 -6.41 -6.14
N GLU A 98 -8.83 -6.18 -5.28
CA GLU A 98 -9.94 -5.30 -5.61
C GLU A 98 -9.46 -3.85 -5.84
N GLY A 99 -9.78 -3.26 -7.00
CA GLY A 99 -9.35 -1.90 -7.35
C GLY A 99 -7.86 -1.78 -7.71
N ILE A 100 -7.21 -2.90 -8.03
CA ILE A 100 -5.81 -2.97 -8.45
C ILE A 100 -5.73 -3.82 -9.72
N GLN A 101 -5.11 -3.28 -10.74
CA GLN A 101 -4.68 -4.05 -11.89
C GLN A 101 -3.31 -4.65 -11.60
N LEU A 102 -3.27 -5.95 -11.32
CA LEU A 102 -2.01 -6.68 -11.14
C LEU A 102 -1.31 -6.80 -12.50
N SER A 103 -0.06 -6.34 -12.56
CA SER A 103 0.74 -6.36 -13.78
C SER A 103 1.66 -7.58 -13.83
N SER A 104 2.29 -7.90 -12.70
CA SER A 104 3.22 -9.02 -12.62
C SER A 104 3.33 -9.57 -11.20
N ILE A 105 3.69 -10.85 -11.11
CA ILE A 105 4.11 -11.52 -9.90
C ILE A 105 5.39 -12.31 -10.21
N SER A 106 6.36 -12.31 -9.30
CA SER A 106 7.61 -13.03 -9.51
C SER A 106 8.13 -13.57 -8.18
N PRO A 107 8.51 -14.85 -8.07
CA PRO A 107 8.44 -15.87 -9.12
C PRO A 107 7.00 -16.22 -9.50
N ASP A 108 6.82 -16.72 -10.72
CA ASP A 108 5.52 -17.20 -11.18
C ASP A 108 5.03 -18.35 -10.30
N PRO A 109 3.74 -18.38 -9.94
CA PRO A 109 3.17 -19.51 -9.23
C PRO A 109 3.18 -20.75 -10.12
N ALA A 110 3.36 -21.93 -9.51
CA ALA A 110 3.22 -23.21 -10.20
C ALA A 110 1.77 -23.46 -10.64
N SER A 111 0.80 -22.93 -9.88
CA SER A 111 -0.59 -22.87 -10.31
C SER A 111 -1.35 -21.74 -9.60
N GLU A 112 -2.33 -21.19 -10.31
CA GLU A 112 -3.28 -20.22 -9.80
C GLU A 112 -4.69 -20.80 -9.93
N ALA A 113 -5.45 -20.76 -8.84
CA ALA A 113 -6.82 -21.26 -8.84
C ALA A 113 -7.75 -20.31 -8.07
N PRO A 114 -8.92 -19.96 -8.64
CA PRO A 114 -9.97 -19.33 -7.86
C PRO A 114 -10.55 -20.35 -6.87
N ARG A 115 -10.80 -19.92 -5.63
CA ARG A 115 -11.46 -20.73 -4.61
C ARG A 115 -12.54 -19.90 -3.94
N GLY A 116 -13.73 -19.90 -4.53
CA GLY A 116 -14.83 -19.02 -4.13
C GLY A 116 -14.46 -17.57 -4.42
N ASP A 117 -14.42 -16.73 -3.39
CA ASP A 117 -14.05 -15.33 -3.47
C ASP A 117 -12.55 -15.06 -3.21
N ARG A 118 -11.73 -16.12 -3.16
CA ARG A 118 -10.30 -16.05 -2.86
C ARG A 118 -9.47 -16.50 -4.05
N VAL A 119 -8.24 -15.99 -4.11
CA VAL A 119 -7.22 -16.45 -5.06
C VAL A 119 -6.22 -17.31 -4.32
N VAL A 120 -5.91 -18.49 -4.87
CA VAL A 120 -4.92 -19.41 -4.31
C VAL A 120 -3.75 -19.53 -5.27
N LEU A 121 -2.58 -19.11 -4.82
CA LEU A 121 -1.32 -19.23 -5.54
C LEU A 121 -0.51 -20.39 -4.94
N SER A 122 -0.17 -21.38 -5.76
CA SER A 122 0.60 -22.54 -5.34
C SER A 122 2.04 -22.43 -5.83
N TYR A 123 2.99 -22.81 -4.99
CA TYR A 123 4.41 -22.76 -5.29
C TYR A 123 5.08 -24.14 -5.15
N PRO A 124 6.29 -24.32 -5.70
CA PRO A 124 7.09 -25.52 -5.47
C PRO A 124 7.43 -25.74 -3.99
N ALA A 125 7.86 -26.95 -3.65
CA ALA A 125 8.22 -27.32 -2.29
C ALA A 125 9.29 -26.39 -1.69
N LEU A 126 9.09 -26.02 -0.43
CA LEU A 126 10.00 -25.15 0.32
C LEU A 126 10.64 -25.96 1.45
N ALA A 127 11.97 -26.05 1.45
CA ALA A 127 12.71 -26.77 2.49
C ALA A 127 12.60 -26.06 3.86
N ALA A 128 12.84 -26.81 4.94
CA ALA A 128 12.91 -26.21 6.28
C ALA A 128 14.04 -25.18 6.34
N GLY A 129 13.77 -24.01 6.91
CA GLY A 129 14.70 -22.88 6.98
C GLY A 129 14.81 -22.06 5.69
N ALA A 130 14.20 -22.51 4.59
CA ALA A 130 14.24 -21.77 3.33
C ALA A 130 13.32 -20.54 3.35
N GLN A 131 13.73 -19.52 2.59
CA GLN A 131 12.99 -18.29 2.41
C GLN A 131 12.63 -18.12 0.94
N MET A 132 11.38 -17.74 0.67
CA MET A 132 10.89 -17.36 -0.65
C MET A 132 10.38 -15.93 -0.61
N THR A 133 10.86 -15.09 -1.54
CA THR A 133 10.38 -13.71 -1.69
C THR A 133 9.60 -13.61 -2.97
N ILE A 134 8.33 -13.21 -2.86
CA ILE A 134 7.42 -12.98 -3.97
C ILE A 134 7.26 -11.47 -4.13
N TRP A 135 7.66 -10.96 -5.28
CA TRP A 135 7.43 -9.59 -5.71
C TRP A 135 6.14 -9.53 -6.50
N PHE A 136 5.38 -8.46 -6.31
CA PHE A 136 4.22 -8.18 -7.13
C PHE A 136 4.18 -6.70 -7.48
N GLN A 137 3.76 -6.41 -8.70
CA GLN A 137 3.63 -5.05 -9.21
C GLN A 137 2.19 -4.84 -9.67
N GLY A 138 1.60 -3.72 -9.30
CA GLY A 138 0.26 -3.38 -9.71
C GLY A 138 0.04 -1.88 -9.80
N GLN A 139 -1.03 -1.53 -10.52
CA GLN A 139 -1.52 -0.17 -10.62
C GLN A 139 -2.86 -0.06 -9.90
N VAL A 140 -3.04 1.00 -9.11
CA VAL A 140 -4.30 1.26 -8.43
C VAL A 140 -5.28 1.89 -9.41
N ASP A 141 -6.49 1.36 -9.50
CA ASP A 141 -7.52 1.93 -10.35
C ASP A 141 -7.82 3.37 -9.93
N PRO A 142 -7.94 4.34 -10.86
CA PRO A 142 -8.15 5.75 -10.53
C PRO A 142 -9.42 6.01 -9.69
N THR A 143 -10.41 5.13 -9.82
CA THR A 143 -11.71 5.20 -9.13
C THR A 143 -11.69 4.53 -7.74
N SER A 144 -10.63 3.82 -7.38
CA SER A 144 -10.50 3.17 -6.08
C SER A 144 -10.11 4.19 -4.99
N THR A 145 -10.95 4.35 -3.98
CA THR A 145 -10.67 5.16 -2.78
C THR A 145 -10.65 4.26 -1.52
N GLY A 146 -9.65 4.40 -0.63
CA GLY A 146 -9.66 3.70 0.66
C GLY A 146 -8.30 3.38 1.31
N ARG A 147 -8.33 3.07 2.62
CA ARG A 147 -7.22 2.42 3.36
C ARG A 147 -7.43 0.92 3.32
N ARG A 148 -6.40 0.14 2.98
CA ARG A 148 -6.54 -1.33 2.83
C ARG A 148 -5.75 -2.07 3.90
N PRO A 149 -6.28 -3.03 4.64
CA PRO A 149 -5.47 -3.88 5.50
C PRO A 149 -4.80 -4.99 4.67
N TRP A 150 -3.46 -4.98 4.52
CA TRP A 150 -2.70 -6.04 3.83
C TRP A 150 -2.53 -7.31 4.68
N ALA A 151 -3.56 -7.71 5.41
CA ALA A 151 -3.46 -8.84 6.31
C ALA A 151 -3.29 -10.14 5.50
N PRO A 152 -2.16 -10.85 5.64
CA PRO A 152 -2.05 -12.19 5.06
C PRO A 152 -2.96 -13.14 5.85
N SER A 153 -3.89 -13.81 5.17
CA SER A 153 -4.61 -14.92 5.79
C SER A 153 -3.66 -16.12 5.89
N SER A 154 -3.13 -16.39 7.09
CA SER A 154 -2.30 -17.57 7.31
C SER A 154 -3.14 -18.83 7.15
N THR A 155 -2.78 -19.73 6.23
CA THR A 155 -3.32 -21.08 6.24
C THR A 155 -2.20 -22.10 6.04
N THR A 156 -1.67 -22.65 7.13
CA THR A 156 -1.00 -23.98 7.09
C THR A 156 -2.07 -25.07 7.28
N PRO A 157 -1.81 -26.30 6.81
CA PRO A 157 -2.60 -26.98 5.81
C PRO A 157 -3.90 -27.58 6.36
N SER A 158 -5.05 -27.30 5.74
CA SER A 158 -6.09 -28.32 5.71
C SER A 158 -5.63 -29.43 4.77
N ALA A 159 -4.94 -30.40 5.35
CA ALA A 159 -4.80 -31.72 4.78
C ALA A 159 -6.18 -32.34 4.67
N ARG A 160 -6.73 -32.38 3.46
CA ARG A 160 -7.46 -33.53 2.93
C ARG A 160 -7.57 -33.38 1.41
N TRP A 161 -6.71 -34.11 0.71
CA TRP A 161 -7.04 -34.61 -0.61
C TRP A 161 -7.04 -36.13 -0.49
N PRO A 162 -8.17 -36.80 -0.74
CA PRO A 162 -8.15 -38.16 -1.21
C PRO A 162 -8.70 -38.14 -2.63
N GLY A 163 -7.85 -38.45 -3.60
CA GLY A 163 -8.35 -39.24 -4.71
C GLY A 163 -8.80 -40.57 -4.12
N SER A 164 -10.11 -40.79 -4.02
CA SER A 164 -10.68 -42.13 -3.97
C SER A 164 -11.55 -42.32 -5.21
N THR A 165 -11.06 -43.21 -6.03
CA THR A 165 -11.67 -43.89 -7.18
C THR A 165 -13.13 -44.33 -7.00
N ALA A 166 -13.79 -44.48 -8.16
CA ALA A 166 -14.79 -45.51 -8.50
C ALA A 166 -16.31 -45.22 -8.31
N THR A 167 -16.99 -45.13 -9.47
CA THR A 167 -18.13 -45.98 -9.92
C THR A 167 -19.48 -46.03 -9.18
N SER A 168 -20.54 -45.85 -9.99
CA SER A 168 -21.97 -46.25 -9.87
C SER A 168 -22.74 -45.75 -8.63
N ARG A 169 -23.88 -45.09 -8.78
CA ARG A 169 -25.14 -45.56 -9.38
C ARG A 169 -26.02 -44.37 -9.78
#